data_AF-A0AAJ3D692-F1
#
_entry.id   AF-A0AAJ3D692-F1
#
_cell.length_a   1.000
_cell.length_b   1.000
_cell.length_c   1.000
_cell.angle_alpha   90.00
_cell.angle_beta   90.00
_cell.angle_gamma   90.00
#
_symmetry.space_group_name_H-M   'P 1'
#
loop_
_entity.id
_entity.type
_entity.pdbx_description
1 polymer ?
#
loop_
_entity_poly.entity_id
_entity_poly.type
_entity_poly.pdbx_seq_one_letter_code
_entity_poly.pdbx_strand_id
1 'polypeptide(L)'
;MISDKLRDRTNKFAKEIQALLNCTIASHVQVKAVALSKGDDRLFALGHLLDKNTMTAQRFRLRPCLERSELWMDVSFQLRLDAEREHLMVHKSFFGVFGGQQDKRGLFHYDYERDKADGYPDAHLQVYADSGLFDRVNNPKTDGGRSFAQLHFPVGGKRFRPCLEDVIEFLIVERLVQARDDYEKILEAGREGFRRNQLLAAMRRDPGAVEMFMQRYGIPGENA
;
A
#
# COMPACT_ATOMS: atom_id res chain seq x y z
N MET A 1 21.73 17.25 6.75
CA MET A 1 22.38 16.59 5.58
C MET A 1 21.94 15.15 5.29
N ILE A 2 21.74 14.22 6.24
CA ILE A 2 21.06 12.91 5.96
C ILE A 2 19.56 12.96 6.28
N SER A 3 19.19 13.65 7.36
CA SER A 3 17.78 13.88 7.75
C SER A 3 16.99 14.63 6.66
N ASP A 4 17.63 15.58 5.96
CA ASP A 4 16.97 16.35 4.89
C ASP A 4 16.70 15.49 3.65
N LYS A 5 17.69 14.69 3.21
CA LYS A 5 17.52 13.74 2.07
C LYS A 5 16.42 12.71 2.35
N LEU A 6 16.32 12.19 3.57
CA LEU A 6 15.26 11.27 3.95
C LEU A 6 13.91 12.00 3.99
N ARG A 7 13.84 13.18 4.62
CA ARG A 7 12.63 13.99 4.68
C ARG A 7 12.08 14.33 3.30
N ASP A 8 12.93 14.74 2.36
CA ASP A 8 12.53 15.08 1.00
C ASP A 8 11.95 13.89 0.25
N ARG A 9 12.59 12.72 0.37
CA ARG A 9 12.11 11.48 -0.25
C ARG A 9 10.80 11.00 0.37
N THR A 10 10.67 11.08 1.68
CA THR A 10 9.44 10.75 2.39
C THR A 10 8.31 11.70 2.00
N ASN A 11 8.58 13.00 1.86
CA ASN A 11 7.60 13.98 1.40
C ASN A 11 7.19 13.74 -0.06
N LYS A 12 8.13 13.35 -0.93
CA LYS A 12 7.83 12.95 -2.30
C LYS A 12 6.90 11.73 -2.32
N PHE A 13 7.24 10.69 -1.55
CA PHE A 13 6.41 9.49 -1.44
C PHE A 13 5.02 9.80 -0.86
N ALA A 14 4.90 10.70 0.12
CA ALA A 14 3.60 11.17 0.62
C ALA A 14 2.74 11.82 -0.48
N LYS A 15 3.36 12.64 -1.34
CA LYS A 15 2.66 13.24 -2.50
C LYS A 15 2.24 12.19 -3.52
N GLU A 16 3.07 11.19 -3.78
CA GLU A 16 2.75 10.07 -4.68
C GLU A 16 1.53 9.28 -4.15
N ILE A 17 1.53 8.87 -2.88
CA ILE A 17 0.38 8.18 -2.25
C ILE A 17 -0.87 9.07 -2.23
N GLN A 18 -0.72 10.35 -1.93
CA GLN A 18 -1.84 11.30 -1.95
C GLN A 18 -2.46 11.42 -3.34
N ALA A 19 -1.63 11.55 -4.37
CA ALA A 19 -2.07 11.65 -5.75
C ALA A 19 -2.76 10.35 -6.18
N LEU A 20 -2.16 9.20 -5.91
CA LEU A 20 -2.73 7.88 -6.19
C LEU A 20 -4.14 7.76 -5.61
N LEU A 21 -4.32 8.02 -4.30
CA LEU A 21 -5.62 7.89 -3.65
C LEU A 21 -6.67 8.88 -4.20
N ASN A 22 -6.28 10.14 -4.38
CA ASN A 22 -7.20 11.19 -4.85
C ASN A 22 -7.53 11.11 -6.34
N CYS A 23 -6.70 10.46 -7.15
CA CYS A 23 -6.94 10.24 -8.57
C CYS A 23 -7.64 8.91 -8.86
N THR A 24 -7.86 8.04 -7.87
CA THR A 24 -8.46 6.71 -8.06
C THR A 24 -9.77 6.53 -7.30
N ILE A 25 -9.76 6.39 -5.98
CA ILE A 25 -10.92 5.93 -5.19
C ILE A 25 -11.39 6.90 -4.11
N ALA A 26 -10.64 7.97 -3.86
CA ALA A 26 -10.91 8.90 -2.78
C ALA A 26 -10.93 10.37 -3.24
N SER A 27 -11.24 11.27 -2.32
CA SER A 27 -11.22 12.72 -2.55
C SER A 27 -10.74 13.42 -1.30
N HIS A 28 -9.94 14.47 -1.48
CA HIS A 28 -9.46 15.31 -0.39
C HIS A 28 -8.66 14.56 0.69
N VAL A 29 -8.12 13.38 0.36
CA VAL A 29 -7.17 12.69 1.21
C VAL A 29 -5.92 13.56 1.32
N GLN A 30 -5.54 13.89 2.54
CA GLN A 30 -4.32 14.63 2.85
C GLN A 30 -3.31 13.70 3.49
N VAL A 31 -2.26 13.32 2.76
CA VAL A 31 -1.22 12.42 3.27
C VAL A 31 -0.02 13.26 3.69
N LYS A 32 0.42 13.08 4.93
CA LYS A 32 1.57 13.81 5.49
C LYS A 32 2.58 12.82 6.06
N ALA A 33 3.84 13.24 6.03
CA ALA A 33 4.93 12.55 6.68
C ALA A 33 5.34 13.29 7.97
N VAL A 34 5.50 12.55 9.06
CA VAL A 34 5.93 13.08 10.36
C VAL A 34 7.08 12.23 10.88
N ALA A 35 8.16 12.87 11.32
CA ALA A 35 9.28 12.18 11.96
C ALA A 35 8.85 11.67 13.34
N LEU A 36 9.20 10.42 13.67
CA LEU A 36 8.92 9.84 14.99
C LEU A 36 9.98 10.32 16.01
N SER A 37 9.52 10.73 17.18
CA SER A 37 10.35 11.36 18.22
C SER A 37 11.14 10.39 19.12
N LYS A 38 10.98 9.06 18.95
CA LYS A 38 11.58 8.03 19.82
C LYS A 38 12.24 6.90 19.03
N GLY A 39 13.48 6.56 19.42
CA GLY A 39 14.09 5.22 19.24
C GLY A 39 14.99 5.02 18.02
N ASP A 40 14.85 5.82 16.97
CA ASP A 40 15.75 5.83 15.81
C ASP A 40 15.51 7.15 15.08
N ASP A 41 16.51 8.03 14.95
CA ASP A 41 16.40 9.42 14.44
C ASP A 41 15.96 9.52 12.94
N ARG A 42 15.35 8.46 12.40
CA ARG A 42 15.23 8.17 10.97
C ARG A 42 13.95 7.44 10.57
N LEU A 43 12.98 7.31 11.47
CA LEU A 43 11.67 6.77 11.13
C LEU A 43 10.67 7.90 10.85
N PHE A 44 9.95 7.78 9.75
CA PHE A 44 8.85 8.67 9.39
C PHE A 44 7.55 7.87 9.34
N ALA A 45 6.55 8.33 10.06
CA ALA A 45 5.17 7.87 9.90
C ALA A 45 4.52 8.66 8.77
N LEU A 46 3.74 7.98 7.94
CA LEU A 46 3.03 8.55 6.81
C LEU A 46 1.60 8.03 6.79
N GLY A 47 0.64 8.94 6.61
CA GLY A 47 -0.77 8.57 6.56
C GLY A 47 -1.69 9.78 6.43
N HIS A 48 -2.99 9.50 6.31
CA HIS A 48 -4.00 10.54 6.22
C HIS A 48 -4.21 11.26 7.55
N LEU A 49 -4.14 12.61 7.55
CA LEU A 49 -4.35 13.46 8.74
C LEU A 49 -3.68 12.90 10.01
N LEU A 50 -2.41 12.52 9.88
CA LEU A 50 -1.65 11.87 10.95
C LEU A 50 -1.65 12.73 12.22
N ASP A 51 -2.08 12.13 13.33
CA ASP A 51 -2.02 12.76 14.64
C ASP A 51 -0.57 12.81 15.12
N LYS A 52 -0.07 13.99 15.49
CA LYS A 52 1.34 14.19 15.87
C LYS A 52 1.68 13.65 17.26
N ASN A 53 0.68 13.34 18.08
CA ASN A 53 0.87 12.83 19.44
C ASN A 53 0.80 11.30 19.45
N THR A 54 -0.19 10.72 18.77
CA THR A 54 -0.39 9.27 18.71
C THR A 54 0.34 8.61 17.54
N MET A 55 0.75 9.40 16.53
CA MET A 55 1.36 8.94 15.28
C MET A 55 0.48 7.97 14.50
N THR A 56 -0.84 8.02 14.73
CA THR A 56 -1.83 7.21 14.03
C THR A 56 -2.41 7.97 12.85
N ALA A 57 -2.50 7.31 11.70
CA ALA A 57 -3.26 7.81 10.57
C ALA A 57 -4.77 7.79 10.89
N GLN A 58 -5.50 8.78 10.40
CA GLN A 58 -6.95 8.75 10.39
C GLN A 58 -7.43 8.03 9.13
N ARG A 59 -8.54 7.31 9.25
CA ARG A 59 -9.21 6.73 8.08
C ARG A 59 -9.86 7.80 7.23
N PHE A 60 -9.88 7.60 5.93
CA PHE A 60 -10.64 8.44 5.00
C PHE A 60 -11.81 7.65 4.42
N ARG A 61 -12.88 8.39 4.07
CA ARG A 61 -14.09 7.81 3.49
C ARG A 61 -13.84 7.43 2.03
N LEU A 62 -14.31 6.24 1.65
CA LEU A 62 -14.35 5.77 0.27
C LEU A 62 -15.68 6.17 -0.38
N ARG A 63 -15.82 5.90 -1.68
CA ARG A 63 -17.09 6.05 -2.41
C ARG A 63 -17.65 4.68 -2.75
N PRO A 64 -18.50 4.06 -1.90
CA PRO A 64 -19.05 2.75 -2.20
C PRO A 64 -19.92 2.74 -3.45
N CYS A 65 -19.97 1.60 -4.15
CA CYS A 65 -20.90 1.42 -5.27
C CYS A 65 -22.37 1.38 -4.82
N LEU A 66 -22.64 0.81 -3.64
CA LEU A 66 -23.98 0.81 -3.06
C LEU A 66 -24.26 2.14 -2.36
N GLU A 67 -25.27 2.86 -2.86
CA GLU A 67 -25.71 4.12 -2.25
C GLU A 67 -26.05 3.97 -0.77
N ARG A 68 -25.72 4.99 0.03
CA ARG A 68 -25.95 5.06 1.49
C ARG A 68 -25.19 4.05 2.35
N SER A 69 -24.36 3.19 1.76
CA SER A 69 -23.42 2.38 2.53
C SER A 69 -22.20 3.22 2.95
N GLU A 70 -21.50 2.77 4.00
CA GLU A 70 -20.29 3.41 4.50
C GLU A 70 -19.11 2.46 4.39
N LEU A 71 -18.01 2.98 3.85
CA LEU A 71 -16.75 2.27 3.75
C LEU A 71 -15.62 3.29 3.94
N TRP A 72 -14.64 2.87 4.71
CA TRP A 72 -13.51 3.68 5.14
C TRP A 72 -12.22 2.92 4.90
N MET A 73 -11.15 3.64 4.59
CA MET A 73 -9.84 3.04 4.35
C MET A 73 -8.79 3.68 5.26
N ASP A 74 -7.90 2.85 5.77
CA ASP A 74 -6.65 3.26 6.40
C ASP A 74 -5.51 2.92 5.43
N VAL A 75 -4.64 3.91 5.21
CA VAL A 75 -3.38 3.74 4.50
C VAL A 75 -2.31 4.41 5.33
N SER A 76 -1.41 3.60 5.88
CA SER A 76 -0.28 4.11 6.63
C SER A 76 1.01 3.36 6.34
N PHE A 77 2.12 4.08 6.53
CA PHE A 77 3.47 3.56 6.33
C PHE A 77 4.38 4.04 7.46
N GLN A 78 5.36 3.21 7.81
CA GLN A 78 6.56 3.63 8.51
C GLN A 78 7.75 3.46 7.58
N LEU A 79 8.49 4.54 7.38
CA LEU A 79 9.57 4.66 6.41
C LEU A 79 10.88 4.98 7.11
N ARG A 80 11.96 4.39 6.61
CA ARG A 80 13.33 4.68 7.05
C ARG A 80 14.26 4.61 5.84
N LEU A 81 15.53 4.99 6.02
CA LEU A 81 16.55 4.58 5.06
C LEU A 81 16.90 3.10 5.29
N ASP A 82 17.32 2.42 4.22
CA ASP A 82 17.95 1.10 4.29
C ASP A 82 19.25 1.11 5.11
N ALA A 83 19.83 -0.08 5.34
CA ALA A 83 21.02 -0.25 6.17
C ALA A 83 22.22 0.59 5.66
N GLU A 84 22.34 0.71 4.34
CA GLU A 84 23.36 1.47 3.62
C GLU A 84 23.10 2.98 3.66
N ARG A 85 21.91 3.42 4.10
CA ARG A 85 21.47 4.82 4.21
C ARG A 85 21.32 5.52 2.86
N GLU A 86 21.02 4.76 1.81
CA GLU A 86 21.02 5.23 0.44
C GLU A 86 19.65 5.26 -0.20
N HIS A 87 18.72 4.40 0.22
CA HIS A 87 17.39 4.28 -0.37
C HIS A 87 16.28 4.40 0.68
N LEU A 88 15.14 4.97 0.28
CA LEU A 88 13.94 4.96 1.10
C LEU A 88 13.40 3.53 1.15
N MET A 89 13.09 3.06 2.35
CA MET A 89 12.66 1.69 2.62
C MET A 89 11.41 1.71 3.48
N VAL A 90 10.42 0.91 3.08
CA VAL A 90 9.26 0.61 3.92
C VAL A 90 9.70 -0.31 5.05
N HIS A 91 9.52 0.15 6.28
CA HIS A 91 9.67 -0.66 7.49
C HIS A 91 8.33 -1.30 7.87
N LYS A 92 7.24 -0.53 7.80
CA LYS A 92 5.87 -1.04 7.96
C LYS A 92 4.91 -0.43 6.94
N SER A 93 3.89 -1.16 6.52
CA SER A 93 2.73 -0.61 5.83
C SER A 93 1.45 -1.31 6.25
N PHE A 94 0.35 -0.57 6.27
CA PHE A 94 -0.98 -1.05 6.62
C PHE A 94 -2.01 -0.51 5.64
N PHE A 95 -2.77 -1.41 5.00
CA PHE A 95 -3.89 -1.08 4.12
C PHE A 95 -5.15 -1.78 4.62
N GLY A 96 -6.01 -1.07 5.35
CA GLY A 96 -7.21 -1.65 5.97
C GLY A 96 -8.49 -1.04 5.45
N VAL A 97 -9.55 -1.85 5.37
CA VAL A 97 -10.87 -1.45 4.88
C VAL A 97 -11.92 -1.73 5.95
N PHE A 98 -12.75 -0.75 6.28
CA PHE A 98 -13.62 -0.73 7.48
C PHE A 98 -15.01 -0.16 7.19
N GLY A 99 -16.01 -0.54 7.99
CA GLY A 99 -17.37 -0.01 7.88
C GLY A 99 -17.53 1.40 8.44
N GLY A 100 -16.66 1.79 9.37
CA GLY A 100 -16.71 3.08 10.06
C GLY A 100 -15.33 3.65 10.36
N GLN A 101 -15.30 4.95 10.67
CA GLN A 101 -14.07 5.69 10.94
C GLN A 101 -13.30 5.16 12.16
N GLN A 102 -14.00 4.64 13.16
CA GLN A 102 -13.41 4.17 14.44
C GLN A 102 -13.64 2.67 14.69
N ASP A 103 -14.14 1.92 13.71
CA ASP A 103 -14.42 0.49 13.85
C ASP A 103 -13.15 -0.30 14.14
N LYS A 104 -13.19 -1.21 15.11
CA LYS A 104 -12.04 -2.06 15.45
C LYS A 104 -11.87 -3.25 14.50
N ARG A 105 -12.95 -3.67 13.85
CA ARG A 105 -12.98 -4.79 12.89
C ARG A 105 -13.42 -4.26 11.54
N GLY A 106 -12.69 -4.64 10.50
CA GLY A 106 -12.94 -4.21 9.14
C GLY A 106 -13.55 -5.31 8.28
N LEU A 107 -13.32 -5.21 6.97
CA LEU A 107 -13.53 -6.26 5.99
C LEU A 107 -12.28 -7.13 5.87
N PHE A 108 -11.14 -6.47 5.71
CA PHE A 108 -9.81 -7.06 5.67
C PHE A 108 -8.74 -5.98 5.90
N HIS A 109 -7.50 -6.40 6.11
CA HIS A 109 -6.34 -5.53 5.98
C HIS A 109 -5.11 -6.30 5.46
N TYR A 110 -4.28 -5.60 4.70
CA TYR A 110 -2.93 -6.05 4.33
C TYR A 110 -1.92 -5.38 5.24
N ASP A 111 -1.03 -6.19 5.80
CA ASP A 111 0.08 -5.74 6.63
C ASP A 111 1.39 -6.09 5.98
N TYR A 112 2.34 -5.20 6.19
CA TYR A 112 3.74 -5.52 6.08
C TYR A 112 4.47 -4.94 7.28
N GLU A 113 5.28 -5.76 7.94
CA GLU A 113 6.19 -5.36 9.00
C GLU A 113 7.50 -6.09 8.79
N ARG A 114 8.57 -5.33 8.60
CA ARG A 114 9.91 -5.89 8.43
C ARG A 114 10.44 -6.39 9.77
N ASP A 115 11.04 -7.58 9.75
CA ASP A 115 11.67 -8.22 10.91
C ASP A 115 10.65 -8.47 12.03
N LYS A 116 9.46 -8.96 11.66
CA LYS A 116 8.37 -9.15 12.60
C LYS A 116 8.74 -10.21 13.65
N ALA A 117 8.82 -9.79 14.91
CA ALA A 117 9.43 -10.59 15.99
C ALA A 117 8.47 -11.61 16.66
N ASP A 118 7.18 -11.56 16.35
CA ASP A 118 6.13 -12.35 17.02
C ASP A 118 5.84 -13.70 16.31
N GLY A 119 6.59 -14.03 15.25
CA GLY A 119 6.46 -15.27 14.49
C GLY A 119 5.40 -15.26 13.40
N TYR A 120 4.65 -14.17 13.23
CA TYR A 120 3.75 -14.02 12.09
C TYR A 120 4.52 -13.66 10.80
N PRO A 121 3.96 -13.94 9.62
CA PRO A 121 4.59 -13.56 8.36
C PRO A 121 4.78 -12.03 8.26
N ASP A 122 5.96 -11.61 7.79
CA ASP A 122 6.29 -10.20 7.56
C ASP A 122 5.26 -9.50 6.68
N ALA A 123 4.72 -10.19 5.66
CA ALA A 123 3.62 -9.70 4.83
C ALA A 123 2.43 -10.66 4.95
N HIS A 124 1.25 -10.15 5.29
CA HIS A 124 0.05 -10.97 5.44
C HIS A 124 -1.23 -10.21 5.10
N LEU A 125 -2.26 -10.99 4.80
CA LEU A 125 -3.63 -10.54 4.66
C LEU A 125 -4.43 -11.10 5.83
N GLN A 126 -5.11 -10.21 6.56
CA GLN A 126 -6.09 -10.60 7.56
C GLN A 126 -7.49 -10.30 7.06
N VAL A 127 -8.38 -11.27 7.21
CA VAL A 127 -9.75 -11.21 6.70
C VAL A 127 -10.73 -11.38 7.86
N TYR A 128 -11.70 -10.47 8.00
CA TYR A 128 -12.74 -10.56 9.02
C TYR A 128 -13.95 -11.29 8.46
N ALA A 129 -13.88 -12.62 8.43
CA ALA A 129 -14.86 -13.49 7.77
C ALA A 129 -16.30 -13.36 8.31
N ASP A 130 -16.48 -12.88 9.55
CA ASP A 130 -17.75 -12.71 10.25
C ASP A 130 -18.24 -11.25 10.29
N SER A 131 -17.60 -10.31 9.58
CA SER A 131 -17.83 -8.87 9.79
C SER A 131 -19.24 -8.37 9.45
N GLY A 132 -20.06 -9.14 8.73
CA GLY A 132 -21.34 -8.72 8.15
C GLY A 132 -21.26 -7.42 7.33
N LEU A 133 -20.05 -6.92 7.07
CA LEU A 133 -19.79 -5.66 6.42
C LEU A 133 -19.96 -5.81 4.92
N PHE A 134 -19.50 -6.93 4.36
CA PHE A 134 -19.69 -7.25 2.96
C PHE A 134 -21.16 -7.18 2.55
N ASP A 135 -22.06 -7.79 3.33
CA ASP A 135 -23.50 -7.79 3.03
C ASP A 135 -24.11 -6.39 3.03
N ARG A 136 -23.51 -5.45 3.77
CA ARG A 136 -23.95 -4.05 3.85
C ARG A 136 -23.41 -3.16 2.73
N VAL A 137 -22.36 -3.59 2.02
CA VAL A 137 -21.73 -2.83 0.93
C VAL A 137 -21.90 -3.50 -0.44
N ASN A 138 -22.24 -4.79 -0.46
CA ASN A 138 -22.53 -5.53 -1.68
C ASN A 138 -23.88 -5.11 -2.26
N ASN A 139 -23.91 -4.75 -3.54
CA ASN A 139 -25.14 -4.29 -4.18
C ASN A 139 -26.01 -5.47 -4.64
N PRO A 140 -27.15 -5.76 -3.99
CA PRO A 140 -27.95 -6.95 -4.31
C PRO A 140 -28.54 -6.94 -5.73
N LYS A 141 -28.63 -5.76 -6.38
CA LYS A 141 -29.15 -5.65 -7.75
C LYS A 141 -28.13 -6.09 -8.80
N THR A 142 -26.85 -5.82 -8.58
CA THR A 142 -25.76 -6.16 -9.52
C THR A 142 -25.00 -7.42 -9.13
N ASP A 143 -25.06 -7.78 -7.85
CA ASP A 143 -24.28 -8.83 -7.21
C ASP A 143 -25.19 -9.78 -6.41
N GLY A 144 -26.43 -9.96 -6.88
CA GLY A 144 -27.40 -10.85 -6.25
C GLY A 144 -26.83 -12.25 -6.06
N GLY A 145 -26.83 -12.73 -4.81
CA GLY A 145 -26.30 -14.04 -4.43
C GLY A 145 -24.77 -14.12 -4.30
N ARG A 146 -24.04 -13.02 -4.54
CA ARG A 146 -22.60 -12.98 -4.31
C ARG A 146 -22.30 -12.98 -2.81
N SER A 147 -21.47 -13.91 -2.37
CA SER A 147 -21.01 -14.03 -0.99
C SER A 147 -19.60 -13.50 -0.80
N PHE A 148 -19.25 -13.23 0.46
CA PHE A 148 -17.92 -12.77 0.85
C PHE A 148 -16.79 -13.73 0.40
N ALA A 149 -17.08 -15.03 0.38
CA ALA A 149 -16.13 -16.06 -0.04
C ALA A 149 -15.75 -15.97 -1.54
N GLN A 150 -16.47 -15.17 -2.33
CA GLN A 150 -16.23 -14.96 -3.76
C GLN A 150 -15.40 -13.69 -4.05
N LEU A 151 -14.74 -13.12 -3.03
CA LEU A 151 -13.76 -12.06 -3.20
C LEU A 151 -12.38 -12.64 -3.55
N HIS A 152 -11.75 -12.10 -4.59
CA HIS A 152 -10.45 -12.50 -5.10
C HIS A 152 -9.37 -11.55 -4.57
N PHE A 153 -8.95 -11.81 -3.34
CA PHE A 153 -7.92 -11.00 -2.69
C PHE A 153 -6.57 -11.06 -3.46
N PRO A 154 -5.97 -9.91 -3.81
CA PRO A 154 -4.67 -9.90 -4.49
C PRO A 154 -3.53 -10.36 -3.58
N VAL A 155 -2.59 -11.13 -4.14
CA VAL A 155 -1.39 -11.60 -3.44
C VAL A 155 -0.08 -11.03 -4.02
N GLY A 156 -0.19 -9.95 -4.82
CA GLY A 156 0.96 -9.22 -5.39
C GLY A 156 1.44 -9.75 -6.75
N GLY A 157 0.55 -10.45 -7.43
CA GLY A 157 0.81 -11.00 -8.76
C GLY A 157 1.85 -12.12 -8.72
N LYS A 158 2.78 -12.11 -9.69
CA LYS A 158 3.69 -13.25 -9.93
C LYS A 158 4.96 -13.25 -9.07
N ARG A 159 5.31 -12.15 -8.39
CA ARG A 159 6.68 -11.97 -7.84
C ARG A 159 6.77 -11.28 -6.49
N PHE A 160 6.10 -10.14 -6.33
CA PHE A 160 6.23 -9.31 -5.13
C PHE A 160 4.94 -9.35 -4.31
N ARG A 161 4.97 -8.85 -3.07
CA ARG A 161 3.74 -8.68 -2.26
C ARG A 161 2.81 -7.63 -2.89
N PRO A 162 1.50 -7.60 -2.53
CA PRO A 162 0.59 -6.55 -2.97
C PRO A 162 1.13 -5.15 -2.70
N CYS A 163 1.03 -4.28 -3.71
CA CYS A 163 1.18 -2.84 -3.53
C CYS A 163 -0.19 -2.18 -3.26
N LEU A 164 -0.19 -0.89 -2.95
CA LEU A 164 -1.44 -0.17 -2.68
C LEU A 164 -2.33 -0.14 -3.93
N GLU A 165 -1.72 -0.04 -5.12
CA GLU A 165 -2.40 -0.08 -6.40
C GLU A 165 -3.17 -1.40 -6.61
N ASP A 166 -2.64 -2.53 -6.15
CA ASP A 166 -3.34 -3.82 -6.23
C ASP A 166 -4.57 -3.85 -5.32
N VAL A 167 -4.49 -3.25 -4.13
CA VAL A 167 -5.62 -3.14 -3.20
C VAL A 167 -6.68 -2.19 -3.74
N ILE A 168 -6.28 -1.06 -4.34
CA ILE A 168 -7.18 -0.11 -4.98
C ILE A 168 -7.91 -0.78 -6.15
N GLU A 169 -7.19 -1.45 -7.04
CA GLU A 169 -7.78 -2.18 -8.17
C GLU A 169 -8.77 -3.24 -7.70
N PHE A 170 -8.41 -4.01 -6.66
CA PHE A 170 -9.29 -4.99 -6.04
C PHE A 170 -10.61 -4.37 -5.58
N LEU A 171 -10.57 -3.24 -4.87
CA LEU A 171 -11.79 -2.58 -4.39
C LEU A 171 -12.71 -2.15 -5.55
N ILE A 172 -12.12 -1.75 -6.68
CA ILE A 172 -12.85 -1.31 -7.87
C ILE A 172 -13.42 -2.52 -8.63
N VAL A 173 -12.56 -3.48 -9.00
CA VAL A 173 -12.93 -4.66 -9.81
C VAL A 173 -13.92 -5.54 -9.06
N GLU A 174 -13.80 -5.64 -7.74
CA GLU A 174 -14.78 -6.33 -6.90
C GLU A 174 -16.03 -5.51 -6.59
N ARG A 175 -16.22 -4.36 -7.25
CA ARG A 175 -17.42 -3.51 -7.19
C ARG A 175 -17.74 -3.00 -5.79
N LEU A 176 -16.74 -2.87 -4.91
CA LEU A 176 -16.91 -2.32 -3.57
C LEU A 176 -16.90 -0.80 -3.57
N VAL A 177 -16.09 -0.19 -4.45
CA VAL A 177 -15.96 1.27 -4.58
C VAL A 177 -16.05 1.73 -6.02
N GLN A 178 -16.50 2.97 -6.19
CA GLN A 178 -16.48 3.67 -7.46
C GLN A 178 -15.07 4.15 -7.77
N ALA A 179 -14.65 3.98 -9.02
CA ALA A 179 -13.41 4.53 -9.54
C ALA A 179 -13.61 5.97 -10.06
N ARG A 180 -12.49 6.67 -10.23
CA ARG A 180 -12.39 7.91 -11.00
C ARG A 180 -11.97 7.60 -12.43
N ASP A 181 -12.15 8.59 -13.31
CA ASP A 181 -11.74 8.48 -14.70
C ASP A 181 -10.22 8.21 -14.82
N ASP A 182 -9.84 7.41 -15.82
CA ASP A 182 -8.46 7.03 -16.13
C ASP A 182 -7.70 6.33 -14.98
N TYR A 183 -8.38 5.80 -13.96
CA TYR A 183 -7.74 5.19 -12.80
C TYR A 183 -6.75 4.08 -13.19
N GLU A 184 -7.05 3.29 -14.23
CA GLU A 184 -6.22 2.16 -14.68
C GLU A 184 -4.82 2.62 -15.08
N LYS A 185 -4.72 3.77 -15.76
CA LYS A 185 -3.42 4.35 -16.17
C LYS A 185 -2.61 4.78 -14.95
N ILE A 186 -3.29 5.35 -13.94
CA ILE A 186 -2.66 5.79 -12.69
C ILE A 186 -2.15 4.57 -11.90
N LEU A 187 -2.97 3.51 -11.82
CA LEU A 187 -2.60 2.27 -11.15
C LEU A 187 -1.42 1.59 -11.84
N GLU A 188 -1.43 1.46 -13.16
CA GLU A 188 -0.34 0.77 -13.86
C GLU A 188 0.99 1.51 -13.74
N ALA A 189 0.99 2.85 -13.86
CA ALA A 189 2.20 3.65 -13.68
C ALA A 189 2.80 3.51 -12.26
N GLY A 190 1.96 3.56 -11.21
CA GLY A 190 2.39 3.37 -9.83
C GLY A 190 2.93 1.95 -9.59
N ARG A 191 2.20 0.95 -10.09
CA ARG A 191 2.55 -0.47 -9.98
C ARG A 191 3.85 -0.82 -10.69
N GLU A 192 4.10 -0.27 -11.88
CA GLU A 192 5.37 -0.43 -12.59
C GLU A 192 6.52 0.16 -11.77
N GLY A 193 6.35 1.38 -11.24
CA GLY A 193 7.32 2.03 -10.36
C GLY A 193 7.63 1.19 -9.12
N PHE A 194 6.61 0.65 -8.46
CA PHE A 194 6.76 -0.25 -7.33
C PHE A 194 7.57 -1.50 -7.71
N ARG A 195 7.16 -2.22 -8.76
CA ARG A 195 7.82 -3.45 -9.22
C ARG A 195 9.29 -3.21 -9.57
N ARG A 196 9.57 -2.11 -10.29
CA ARG A 196 10.93 -1.70 -10.63
C ARG A 196 11.77 -1.43 -9.38
N ASN A 197 11.21 -0.72 -8.40
CA ASN A 197 11.90 -0.44 -7.14
C ASN A 197 12.15 -1.71 -6.32
N GLN A 198 11.20 -2.65 -6.26
CA GLN A 198 11.40 -3.94 -5.59
C GLN A 198 12.48 -4.77 -6.28
N LEU A 199 12.49 -4.82 -7.62
CA LEU A 199 13.51 -5.52 -8.38
C LEU A 199 14.91 -4.94 -8.13
N LEU A 200 15.06 -3.61 -8.22
CA LEU A 200 16.32 -2.93 -7.93
C LEU A 200 16.78 -3.17 -6.49
N ALA A 201 15.86 -3.21 -5.53
CA ALA A 201 16.19 -3.54 -4.15
C ALA A 201 16.67 -5.00 -3.99
N ALA A 202 16.02 -5.96 -4.66
CA ALA A 202 16.43 -7.36 -4.65
C ALA A 202 17.82 -7.54 -5.30
N MET A 203 18.05 -6.91 -6.46
CA MET A 203 19.33 -6.93 -7.15
C MET A 203 20.49 -6.40 -6.28
N ARG A 204 20.27 -5.29 -5.56
CA ARG A 204 21.28 -4.75 -4.63
C ARG A 204 21.60 -5.70 -3.48
N ARG A 205 20.64 -6.55 -3.08
CA ARG A 205 20.81 -7.51 -1.98
C ARG A 205 21.46 -8.83 -2.43
N ASP A 206 21.51 -9.08 -3.73
CA ASP A 206 22.14 -10.26 -4.32
C ASP A 206 22.93 -9.90 -5.59
N PRO A 207 24.06 -9.19 -5.45
CA PRO A 207 24.89 -8.84 -6.59
C PRO A 207 25.45 -10.06 -7.34
N GLY A 208 25.66 -11.18 -6.65
CA GLY A 208 26.12 -12.43 -7.28
C GLY A 208 25.10 -12.99 -8.28
N ALA A 209 23.80 -13.02 -7.92
CA ALA A 209 22.76 -13.39 -8.87
C ALA A 209 22.68 -12.44 -10.07
N VAL A 210 22.95 -11.14 -9.86
CA VAL A 210 23.02 -10.15 -10.94
C VAL A 210 24.19 -10.44 -11.87
N GLU A 211 25.38 -10.71 -11.33
CA GLU A 211 26.56 -11.08 -12.13
C GLU A 211 26.31 -12.34 -12.96
N MET A 212 25.74 -13.39 -12.35
CA MET A 212 25.36 -14.62 -13.06
C MET A 212 24.35 -14.34 -14.18
N PHE A 213 23.35 -13.49 -13.93
CA PHE A 213 22.39 -13.08 -14.95
C PHE A 213 23.08 -12.36 -16.12
N MET A 214 23.97 -11.40 -15.82
CA MET A 214 24.69 -10.63 -16.83
C MET A 214 25.66 -11.49 -17.66
N GLN A 215 26.33 -12.47 -17.05
CA GLN A 215 27.18 -13.41 -17.80
C GLN A 215 26.37 -14.29 -18.77
N ARG A 216 25.13 -14.64 -18.40
CA ARG A 216 24.27 -15.55 -19.17
C ARG A 216 23.44 -14.83 -20.25
N TYR A 217 22.95 -13.64 -19.94
CA TYR A 217 21.95 -12.91 -20.74
C TYR A 217 22.35 -11.48 -21.07
N GLY A 218 23.42 -10.95 -20.47
CA GLY A 218 23.95 -9.64 -20.81
C GLY A 218 24.40 -9.65 -22.27
N ILE A 219 24.07 -8.58 -22.99
CA ILE A 219 24.54 -8.39 -24.37
C ILE A 219 26.07 -8.19 -24.28
N PRO A 220 26.89 -8.98 -24.99
CA PRO A 220 28.31 -8.70 -25.13
C PRO A 220 28.46 -7.29 -25.70
N GLY A 221 29.18 -6.42 -25.00
CA GLY A 221 29.12 -4.97 -25.21
C GLY A 221 29.27 -4.53 -26.67
N GLU A 222 28.46 -3.54 -27.06
CA GLU A 222 28.94 -2.47 -27.94
C GLU A 222 30.12 -1.80 -27.22
N ASN A 223 31.34 -2.26 -27.54
CA ASN A 223 32.62 -1.54 -27.57
C ASN A 223 33.76 -2.58 -27.58
N ALA A 224 34.03 -3.08 -28.79
CA ALA A 224 35.40 -3.40 -29.21
C ALA A 224 36.08 -2.10 -29.66
#